data_AF-A0A6G0UF30-F1
#
_entry.id   AF-A0A6G0UF30-F1
#
_cell.length_a   1.000
_cell.length_b   1.000
_cell.length_c   1.000
_cell.angle_alpha   90.00
_cell.angle_beta   90.00
_cell.angle_gamma   90.00
#
_symmetry.space_group_name_H-M   'P 1'
#
loop_
_entity.id
_entity.type
_entity.pdbx_description
1 polymer ?
#
loop_
_entity_poly.entity_id
_entity_poly.type
_entity_poly.pdbx_seq_one_letter_code
_entity_poly.pdbx_strand_id
1 'polypeptide(L)'
;MDSRSSGSKGGDWTDNLVFIDYEDHKPTKTTLNEEKLLNDFEKLKANEEEILKAKIWKYPLWKLQVIFGGLWHEYTVVKSTNWYWSFEKQMDGIYVQRSREITDVKDKLNGKDRSALIRPEGRSNDDINYKENIYNVIEWIINNGEARN
;
A
#
# COMPACT_ATOMS: atom_id res chain seq x y z
N MET A 1 4.67 26.63 29.45
CA MET A 1 3.55 25.66 29.58
C MET A 1 3.48 25.01 28.23
N ASP A 2 4.24 23.94 28.03
CA ASP A 2 4.47 23.39 26.70
C ASP A 2 3.68 22.09 26.61
N SER A 3 2.47 22.21 26.09
CA SER A 3 1.61 21.07 25.77
C SER A 3 2.23 20.29 24.61
N ARG A 4 3.06 19.30 24.94
CA ARG A 4 3.46 18.23 24.01
C ARG A 4 2.18 17.50 23.59
N SER A 5 1.70 17.77 22.38
CA SER A 5 0.68 16.94 21.77
C SER A 5 1.30 15.55 21.56
N SER A 6 0.97 14.63 22.46
CA SER A 6 1.19 13.21 22.24
C SER A 6 0.28 12.80 21.09
N GLY A 7 0.81 12.81 19.87
CA GLY A 7 0.16 12.14 18.75
C GLY A 7 -0.17 10.72 19.19
N SER A 8 -1.46 10.38 19.16
CA SER A 8 -1.94 9.04 19.43
C SER A 8 -1.15 8.08 18.55
N LYS A 9 -0.36 7.21 19.17
CA LYS A 9 0.30 6.11 18.46
C LYS A 9 -0.82 5.29 17.85
N GLY A 10 -0.80 5.14 16.52
CA GLY A 10 -1.77 4.30 15.81
C GLY A 10 -1.90 2.96 16.52
N GLY A 11 -3.14 2.51 16.71
CA GLY A 11 -3.48 1.38 17.56
C GLY A 11 -2.72 0.09 17.22
N ASP A 12 -2.77 -0.84 18.16
CA ASP A 12 -2.12 -2.16 18.16
C ASP A 12 -1.96 -2.71 16.74
N TRP A 13 -0.74 -2.59 16.23
CA TRP A 13 -0.40 -3.09 14.92
C TRP A 13 -0.43 -4.61 14.97
N THR A 14 -1.13 -5.21 14.01
CA THR A 14 -1.09 -6.65 13.81
C THR A 14 -0.14 -6.93 12.66
N ASP A 15 0.78 -7.88 12.82
CA ASP A 15 1.79 -8.30 11.83
C ASP A 15 1.24 -8.88 10.53
N ASN A 16 -0.02 -8.62 10.21
CA ASN A 16 -0.72 -9.21 9.09
C ASN A 16 -0.37 -8.47 7.79
N LEU A 17 0.21 -9.19 6.84
CA LEU A 17 0.32 -8.73 5.46
C LEU A 17 -0.78 -9.40 4.63
N VAL A 18 -1.54 -8.56 3.93
CA VAL A 18 -2.63 -8.97 3.07
C VAL A 18 -2.21 -8.75 1.63
N PHE A 19 -2.05 -9.82 0.87
CA PHE A 19 -1.74 -9.74 -0.55
C PHE A 19 -3.01 -9.81 -1.39
N ILE A 20 -3.13 -8.94 -2.38
CA ILE A 20 -4.27 -8.89 -3.30
C ILE A 20 -3.74 -8.87 -4.72
N ASP A 21 -4.00 -9.94 -5.45
CA ASP A 21 -3.61 -10.06 -6.85
C ASP A 21 -4.80 -9.75 -7.75
N TYR A 22 -4.65 -8.84 -8.71
CA TYR A 22 -5.67 -8.57 -9.72
C TYR A 22 -5.32 -9.24 -11.02
N GLU A 23 -6.19 -10.14 -11.46
CA GLU A 23 -6.20 -10.69 -12.81
C GLU A 23 -7.52 -10.28 -13.47
N ASP A 24 -7.46 -9.66 -14.65
CA ASP A 24 -8.63 -9.12 -15.37
C ASP A 24 -9.57 -8.27 -14.48
N HIS A 25 -9.00 -7.35 -13.70
CA HIS A 25 -9.70 -6.48 -12.74
C HIS A 25 -10.40 -7.20 -11.57
N LYS A 26 -10.16 -8.49 -11.37
CA LYS A 26 -10.75 -9.27 -10.28
C LYS A 26 -9.72 -9.52 -9.19
N PRO A 27 -9.96 -9.02 -7.95
CA PRO A 27 -9.03 -9.22 -6.85
C PRO A 27 -9.15 -10.64 -6.29
N THR A 28 -8.01 -11.27 -6.05
CA THR A 28 -7.88 -12.46 -5.20
C THR A 28 -7.11 -12.06 -3.95
N LYS A 29 -7.78 -12.13 -2.79
CA LYS A 29 -7.18 -11.80 -1.49
C LYS A 29 -6.59 -13.05 -0.85
N THR A 30 -5.32 -12.97 -0.47
CA THR A 30 -4.61 -13.99 0.29
C THR A 30 -4.09 -13.36 1.57
N THR A 31 -4.56 -13.84 2.72
CA THR A 31 -3.92 -13.57 4.01
C THR A 31 -2.75 -14.53 4.15
N LEU A 32 -1.55 -13.99 4.29
CA LEU A 32 -0.32 -14.77 4.25
C LEU A 32 0.30 -14.80 5.66
N ASN A 33 0.72 -15.99 6.10
CA ASN A 33 1.74 -16.08 7.15
C ASN A 33 3.11 -15.83 6.50
N GLU A 34 4.05 -15.31 7.29
CA GLU A 34 5.35 -14.79 6.84
C GLU A 34 6.11 -15.72 5.87
N GLU A 35 6.28 -17.00 6.24
CA GLU A 35 7.05 -17.97 5.44
C GLU A 35 6.39 -18.27 4.08
N LYS A 36 5.06 -18.29 4.02
CA LYS A 36 4.34 -18.49 2.74
C LYS A 36 4.41 -17.25 1.86
N LEU A 37 4.56 -16.09 2.48
CA LEU A 37 4.54 -14.80 1.81
C LEU A 37 5.76 -14.58 0.92
N LEU A 38 6.96 -14.74 1.47
CA LEU A 38 8.21 -14.63 0.70
C LEU A 38 8.24 -15.66 -0.43
N ASN A 39 7.88 -16.90 -0.14
CA ASN A 39 7.77 -17.97 -1.14
C ASN A 39 6.78 -17.63 -2.27
N ASP A 40 5.64 -17.03 -1.96
CA ASP A 40 4.69 -16.62 -2.99
C ASP A 40 5.24 -15.45 -3.81
N PHE A 41 5.91 -14.47 -3.21
CA PHE A 41 6.55 -13.37 -3.95
C PHE A 41 7.72 -13.82 -4.83
N GLU A 42 8.48 -14.85 -4.43
CA GLU A 42 9.48 -15.50 -5.28
C GLU A 42 8.85 -16.17 -6.50
N LYS A 43 7.76 -16.92 -6.31
CA LYS A 43 7.01 -17.54 -7.43
C LYS A 43 6.46 -16.49 -8.39
N LEU A 44 6.09 -15.33 -7.85
CA LEU A 44 5.64 -14.17 -8.63
C LEU A 44 6.78 -13.46 -9.37
N LYS A 45 8.03 -13.89 -9.19
CA LYS A 45 9.24 -13.27 -9.76
C LYS A 45 9.36 -11.80 -9.38
N ALA A 46 8.90 -11.42 -8.18
CA ALA A 46 8.96 -10.04 -7.70
C ALA A 46 10.41 -9.50 -7.56
N ASN A 47 11.38 -10.40 -7.51
CA ASN A 47 12.82 -10.10 -7.55
C ASN A 47 13.31 -9.62 -8.93
N GLU A 48 12.60 -9.96 -10.00
CA GLU A 48 12.85 -9.50 -11.38
C GLU A 48 12.12 -8.16 -11.69
N GLU A 49 11.24 -7.70 -10.79
CA GLU A 49 10.46 -6.47 -10.95
C GLU A 49 11.20 -5.25 -10.39
N GLU A 50 11.90 -4.53 -11.28
CA GLU A 50 12.55 -3.27 -10.94
C GLU A 50 11.53 -2.15 -10.74
N ILE A 51 11.75 -1.34 -9.71
CA ILE A 51 10.90 -0.17 -9.43
C ILE A 51 11.27 0.96 -10.39
N LEU A 52 10.30 1.38 -11.22
CA LEU A 52 10.49 2.47 -12.18
C LEU A 52 10.05 3.83 -11.63
N LYS A 53 8.92 3.86 -10.90
CA LYS A 53 8.34 5.08 -10.33
C LYS A 53 7.57 4.76 -9.06
N ALA A 54 7.54 5.69 -8.11
CA ALA A 54 6.66 5.62 -6.94
C ALA A 54 5.93 6.96 -6.75
N LYS A 55 4.68 6.90 -6.29
CA LYS A 55 3.88 8.09 -6.00
C LYS A 55 3.00 7.86 -4.78
N ILE A 56 2.92 8.87 -3.90
CA ILE A 56 1.99 8.88 -2.77
C ILE A 56 0.64 9.38 -3.25
N TRP A 57 -0.41 8.65 -2.90
CA TRP A 57 -1.80 8.97 -3.16
C TRP A 57 -2.54 9.12 -1.84
N LYS A 58 -3.62 9.88 -1.86
CA LYS A 58 -4.47 10.08 -0.70
C LYS A 58 -5.96 10.12 -1.06
N TYR A 59 -6.80 9.67 -0.12
CA TYR A 59 -8.25 9.77 -0.20
C TYR A 59 -8.85 10.17 1.16
N PRO A 60 -10.05 10.77 1.19
CA PRO A 60 -10.70 11.15 2.44
C PRO A 60 -11.18 9.90 3.19
N LEU A 61 -10.99 9.85 4.51
CA LEU A 61 -11.42 8.71 5.36
C LEU A 61 -12.94 8.57 5.43
N TRP A 62 -13.69 9.66 5.26
CA TRP A 62 -15.15 9.64 5.22
C TRP A 62 -15.72 10.71 4.28
N LYS A 63 -16.97 10.52 3.84
CA LYS A 63 -17.60 11.34 2.78
C LYS A 63 -17.71 12.84 3.12
N LEU A 64 -17.79 13.21 4.40
CA LEU A 64 -18.04 14.59 4.85
C LEU A 64 -16.76 15.41 5.11
N GLN A 65 -15.56 14.81 5.03
CA GLN A 65 -14.27 15.51 5.29
C GLN A 65 -13.95 16.60 4.26
N VAL A 66 -14.51 16.49 3.05
CA VAL A 66 -14.27 17.41 1.92
C VAL A 66 -14.66 18.85 2.28
N ILE A 67 -15.60 19.02 3.21
CA ILE A 67 -16.20 20.32 3.56
C ILE A 67 -15.43 21.03 4.69
N PHE A 68 -14.74 20.30 5.58
CA PHE A 68 -14.25 20.85 6.86
C PHE A 68 -12.72 20.88 7.03
N GLY A 69 -11.94 20.50 6.00
CA GLY A 69 -10.49 20.34 6.13
C GLY A 69 -10.17 19.06 6.91
N GLY A 70 -9.66 18.05 6.19
CA GLY A 70 -9.79 16.66 6.62
C GLY A 70 -8.52 15.90 6.97
N LEU A 71 -8.70 14.82 7.74
CA LEU A 71 -7.75 13.71 7.87
C LEU A 71 -7.77 12.91 6.56
N TRP A 72 -6.61 12.71 5.95
CA TRP A 72 -6.47 11.94 4.72
C TRP A 72 -5.86 10.58 5.02
N HIS A 73 -6.32 9.55 4.32
CA HIS A 73 -5.63 8.27 4.26
C HIS A 73 -4.61 8.31 3.12
N GLU A 74 -3.37 7.96 3.39
CA GLU A 74 -2.28 7.97 2.42
C GLU A 74 -1.78 6.54 2.14
N TYR A 75 -1.36 6.31 0.89
CA TYR A 75 -0.84 5.04 0.42
C TYR A 75 0.09 5.26 -0.77
N THR A 76 0.99 4.32 -1.01
CA THR A 76 1.98 4.44 -2.09
C THR A 76 1.58 3.55 -3.25
N VAL A 77 1.62 4.09 -4.47
CA VAL A 77 1.51 3.31 -5.71
C VAL A 77 2.88 3.30 -6.40
N VAL A 78 3.35 2.11 -6.74
CA VAL A 78 4.63 1.89 -7.38
C VAL A 78 4.39 1.30 -8.77
N LYS A 79 5.06 1.83 -9.78
CA LYS A 79 5.17 1.20 -11.10
C LYS A 79 6.47 0.42 -11.12
N SER A 80 6.39 -0.88 -11.36
CA SER A 80 7.53 -1.74 -11.70
C SER A 80 7.56 -2.05 -13.20
N THR A 81 8.51 -2.88 -13.62
CA THR A 81 8.70 -3.30 -15.01
C THR A 81 7.40 -3.79 -15.67
N ASN A 82 6.67 -4.71 -15.02
CA ASN A 82 5.47 -5.33 -15.61
C ASN A 82 4.17 -5.03 -14.84
N TRP A 83 4.26 -4.45 -13.65
CA TRP A 83 3.12 -4.32 -12.74
C TRP A 83 3.01 -2.93 -12.12
N TYR A 84 1.81 -2.62 -11.66
CA TYR A 84 1.57 -1.59 -10.68
C TYR A 84 1.29 -2.25 -9.33
N TRP A 85 1.82 -1.65 -8.29
CA TRP A 85 1.69 -2.09 -6.91
C TRP A 85 1.07 -1.00 -6.07
N SER A 86 0.33 -1.35 -5.02
CA SER A 86 0.00 -0.42 -3.94
C SER A 86 0.35 -0.99 -2.59
N PHE A 87 0.90 -0.14 -1.73
CA PHE A 87 1.25 -0.43 -0.35
C PHE A 87 0.47 0.50 0.56
N GLU A 88 -0.34 -0.06 1.45
CA GLU A 88 -1.29 0.71 2.25
C GLU A 88 -1.46 0.11 3.65
N LYS A 89 -1.25 0.94 4.67
CA LYS A 89 -1.46 0.52 6.06
C LYS A 89 -2.94 0.66 6.42
N GLN A 90 -3.58 -0.45 6.76
CA GLN A 90 -4.93 -0.52 7.30
C GLN A 90 -4.90 -0.80 8.80
N MET A 91 -6.07 -0.80 9.44
CA MET A 91 -6.18 -1.13 10.87
C MET A 91 -5.78 -2.58 11.16
N ASP A 92 -6.01 -3.49 10.21
CA ASP A 92 -5.83 -4.93 10.33
C ASP A 92 -4.54 -5.43 9.66
N GLY A 93 -3.65 -4.54 9.23
CA GLY A 93 -2.38 -4.94 8.61
C GLY A 93 -1.91 -4.04 7.47
N ILE A 94 -0.93 -4.53 6.71
CA ILE A 94 -0.45 -3.87 5.48
C ILE A 94 -1.02 -4.58 4.27
N TYR A 95 -1.71 -3.84 3.42
CA TYR A 95 -2.30 -4.33 2.18
C TYR A 95 -1.30 -4.07 1.06
N VAL A 96 -0.89 -5.15 0.39
CA VAL A 96 -0.06 -5.13 -0.81
C VAL A 96 -0.93 -5.61 -1.96
N GLN A 97 -1.19 -4.73 -2.91
CA GLN A 97 -1.96 -5.07 -4.12
C GLN A 97 -1.06 -5.02 -5.34
N ARG A 98 -1.32 -5.86 -6.35
CA ARG A 98 -0.72 -5.71 -7.68
C ARG A 98 -1.74 -5.86 -8.81
N SER A 99 -1.52 -5.15 -9.91
CA SER A 99 -2.30 -5.26 -11.15
C SER A 99 -1.46 -4.78 -12.34
N ARG A 100 -1.78 -5.24 -13.55
CA ARG A 100 -1.24 -4.63 -14.78
C ARG A 100 -1.87 -3.25 -15.07
N GLU A 101 -2.96 -2.93 -14.38
CA GLU A 101 -3.73 -1.71 -14.56
C GLU A 101 -3.62 -0.81 -13.33
N ILE A 102 -3.09 0.40 -13.51
CA ILE A 102 -2.86 1.34 -12.41
C ILE A 102 -4.16 1.67 -11.65
N THR A 103 -5.30 1.71 -12.33
CA THR A 103 -6.60 2.05 -11.73
C THR A 103 -7.03 1.04 -10.69
N ASP A 104 -6.67 -0.24 -10.82
CA ASP A 104 -7.03 -1.26 -9.84
C ASP A 104 -6.33 -1.08 -8.50
N VAL A 105 -5.05 -0.70 -8.52
CA VAL A 105 -4.27 -0.51 -7.27
C VAL A 105 -4.38 0.91 -6.73
N LYS A 106 -4.57 1.88 -7.64
CA LYS A 106 -4.72 3.29 -7.30
C LYS A 106 -6.13 3.58 -6.79
N ASP A 107 -7.17 3.24 -7.53
CA ASP A 107 -8.53 3.71 -7.22
C ASP A 107 -9.31 2.74 -6.32
N LYS A 108 -8.85 1.49 -6.18
CA LYS A 108 -9.54 0.45 -5.41
C LYS A 108 -8.67 -0.15 -4.30
N LEU A 109 -9.34 -0.59 -3.24
CA LEU A 109 -8.83 -1.51 -2.22
C LEU A 109 -9.65 -2.79 -2.27
N ASN A 110 -9.02 -3.93 -2.57
CA ASN A 110 -9.72 -5.22 -2.62
C ASN A 110 -11.01 -5.19 -3.48
N GLY A 111 -10.91 -4.58 -4.66
CA GLY A 111 -12.00 -4.44 -5.64
C GLY A 111 -13.02 -3.35 -5.34
N LYS A 112 -12.91 -2.66 -4.20
CA LYS A 112 -13.83 -1.59 -3.80
C LYS A 112 -13.19 -0.22 -3.99
N ASP A 113 -13.93 0.73 -4.54
CA ASP A 113 -13.45 2.09 -4.69
C ASP A 113 -13.05 2.69 -3.33
N ARG A 114 -11.89 3.33 -3.29
CA ARG A 114 -11.34 3.97 -2.08
C ARG A 114 -12.19 5.12 -1.58
N SER A 115 -12.86 5.80 -2.51
CA SER A 115 -13.72 6.93 -2.22
C SER A 115 -14.77 7.05 -3.31
N ALA A 116 -16.04 7.09 -2.89
CA ALA A 116 -17.18 7.21 -3.80
C ALA A 116 -17.36 8.62 -4.39
N LEU A 117 -16.66 9.62 -3.87
CA LEU A 117 -16.93 11.04 -4.18
C LEU A 117 -15.72 11.78 -4.79
N ILE A 118 -14.51 11.40 -4.41
CA ILE A 118 -13.27 12.04 -4.86
C ILE A 118 -12.29 10.96 -5.25
N ARG A 119 -11.81 11.00 -6.51
CA ARG A 119 -10.71 10.14 -6.95
C ARG A 119 -9.46 10.47 -6.15
N PRO A 120 -8.66 9.47 -5.76
CA PRO A 120 -7.44 9.72 -5.02
C PRO A 120 -6.57 10.78 -5.70
N GLU A 121 -6.06 11.70 -4.89
CA GLU A 121 -5.16 12.76 -5.34
C GLU A 121 -3.73 12.34 -5.03
N GLY A 122 -2.82 12.56 -5.98
CA GLY A 122 -1.41 12.22 -5.77
C GLY A 122 -0.60 13.45 -5.41
N ARG A 123 0.17 13.40 -4.31
CA ARG A 123 1.31 14.30 -4.11
C ARG A 123 2.57 13.59 -4.61
N SER A 124 3.22 14.14 -5.63
CA SER A 124 4.53 13.61 -6.06
C SER A 124 5.59 14.06 -5.08
N ASN A 125 6.44 13.12 -4.66
CA ASN A 125 7.87 13.39 -4.72
C ASN A 125 8.33 12.73 -6.02
N ASP A 126 8.97 13.54 -6.86
CA ASP A 126 9.16 13.29 -8.28
C ASP A 126 10.02 12.05 -8.57
N ASP A 127 9.68 11.34 -9.65
CA ASP A 127 10.43 10.27 -10.34
C ASP A 127 11.77 9.85 -9.69
N ILE A 128 11.68 9.15 -8.55
CA ILE A 128 12.83 8.52 -7.93
C ILE A 128 13.13 7.25 -8.72
N ASN A 129 14.30 7.22 -9.35
CA ASN A 129 14.80 6.03 -10.03
C ASN A 129 15.41 5.10 -8.97
N TYR A 130 14.64 4.11 -8.53
CA TYR A 130 15.09 3.15 -7.54
C TYR A 130 15.88 2.04 -8.24
N LYS A 131 17.07 1.72 -7.73
CA LYS A 131 17.78 0.47 -8.08
C LYS A 131 17.38 -0.66 -7.11
N GLU A 132 16.11 -0.70 -6.76
CA GLU A 132 15.54 -1.74 -5.90
C GLU A 132 14.46 -2.51 -6.66
N ASN A 133 14.26 -3.76 -6.24
CA ASN A 133 13.17 -4.58 -6.72
C ASN A 133 12.02 -4.57 -5.68
N ILE A 134 10.84 -4.97 -6.14
CA ILE A 134 9.66 -5.06 -5.27
C ILE A 134 9.87 -6.06 -4.13
N TYR A 135 10.63 -7.13 -4.36
CA TYR A 135 10.92 -8.14 -3.34
C TYR A 135 11.61 -7.54 -2.10
N ASN A 136 12.62 -6.68 -2.28
CA ASN A 136 13.35 -6.04 -1.18
C ASN A 136 12.43 -5.12 -0.36
N VAL A 137 11.51 -4.40 -1.00
CA VAL A 137 10.53 -3.57 -0.30
C VAL A 137 9.62 -4.44 0.57
N ILE A 138 9.19 -5.59 0.05
CA ILE A 138 8.33 -6.53 0.77
C ILE A 138 9.07 -7.18 1.93
N GLU A 139 10.28 -7.68 1.69
CA GLU A 139 11.17 -8.24 2.72
C GLU A 139 11.43 -7.21 3.83
N TRP A 140 11.69 -5.94 3.47
CA TRP A 140 11.84 -4.86 4.44
C TRP A 140 10.56 -4.63 5.25
N ILE A 141 9.38 -4.63 4.63
CA ILE A 141 8.09 -4.46 5.32
C ILE A 141 7.87 -5.58 6.36
N ILE A 142 8.17 -6.82 5.99
CA ILE A 142 8.06 -7.98 6.88
C ILE A 142 9.01 -7.80 8.07
N ASN A 143 10.31 -7.67 7.77
CA ASN A 143 11.36 -7.66 8.79
C ASN A 143 11.33 -6.43 9.71
N ASN A 144 10.79 -5.30 9.24
CA ASN A 144 10.63 -4.08 10.05
C ASN A 144 9.23 -3.94 10.66
N GLY A 145 8.27 -4.76 10.23
CA GLY A 145 7.03 -4.96 10.97
C GLY A 145 7.34 -5.54 12.36
N GLU A 146 8.20 -6.55 12.43
CA GLU A 146 8.57 -7.22 13.68
C GLU A 146 9.32 -6.30 14.68
N ALA A 147 9.89 -5.20 14.21
CA ALA A 147 10.66 -4.28 15.05
C ALA A 147 9.79 -3.16 15.65
N ARG A 148 9.04 -3.48 16.72
CA ARG A 148 8.73 -2.63 17.90
C ARG A 148 7.68 -3.28 18.81
N ASN A 149 8.13 -4.23 19.63
CA ASN A 149 7.59 -4.45 20.97
C ASN A 149 8.48 -3.75 22.00
#